data_AF-A0A3B0WTP5-F1
#
_entry.id   AF-A0A3B0WTP5-F1
#
_cell.length_a   1.000
_cell.length_b   1.000
_cell.length_c   1.000
_cell.angle_alpha   90.00
_cell.angle_beta   90.00
_cell.angle_gamma   90.00
#
_symmetry.space_group_name_H-M   'P 1'
#
loop_
_entity.id
_entity.type
_entity.pdbx_description
1 polymer ?
#
loop_
_entity_poly.entity_id
_entity_poly.type
_entity_poly.pdbx_seq_one_letter_code
_entity_poly.pdbx_strand_id
1 'polypeptide(L)'
;MSNHKGEYEDNIDIFRGFFKESMGVVINTCHGVKGEEYETVIAFGMLNGHIPNWGDIINQPVHVSNNSESKMMYVILSRAKKNLYLIAESSRQTKSRRPYETSPLLQRYIYTYD
;
A
#
# COMPACT_ATOMS: atom_id res chain seq x y z
N MET A 1 28.36 12.82 -46.13
CA MET A 1 27.97 11.98 -44.98
C MET A 1 28.23 12.77 -43.70
N SER A 2 27.24 13.52 -43.24
CA SER A 2 27.35 14.28 -41.99
C SER A 2 27.16 13.34 -40.81
N ASN A 3 28.20 13.24 -40.01
CA ASN A 3 28.25 12.43 -38.79
C ASN A 3 27.43 13.14 -37.70
N HIS A 4 26.15 12.79 -37.53
CA HIS A 4 25.37 13.22 -36.37
C HIS A 4 25.79 12.39 -35.16
N LYS A 5 26.90 12.80 -34.54
CA LYS A 5 27.24 12.40 -33.18
C LYS A 5 26.15 12.96 -32.28
N GLY A 6 25.31 12.10 -31.73
CA GLY A 6 24.27 12.49 -30.77
C GLY A 6 24.93 13.11 -29.55
N GLU A 7 24.85 14.43 -29.44
CA GLU A 7 25.03 15.17 -28.21
C GLU A 7 23.84 14.87 -27.30
N TYR A 8 23.84 13.70 -26.67
CA TYR A 8 23.10 13.54 -25.42
C TYR A 8 23.99 14.14 -24.34
N GLU A 9 23.88 15.46 -24.20
CA GLU A 9 24.59 16.22 -23.18
C GLU A 9 24.25 15.66 -21.80
N ASP A 10 25.28 15.25 -21.07
CA ASP A 10 25.30 15.02 -19.62
C ASP A 10 24.98 16.33 -18.88
N ASN A 11 23.75 16.82 -19.02
CA ASN A 11 23.32 18.07 -18.40
C ASN A 11 22.77 17.77 -17.01
N ILE A 12 23.49 18.22 -15.98
CA ILE A 12 23.13 18.01 -14.57
C ILE A 12 21.72 18.48 -14.24
N ASP A 13 21.19 19.48 -14.95
CA ASP A 13 19.85 20.01 -14.73
C ASP A 13 18.75 19.05 -15.23
N ILE A 14 19.03 18.26 -16.26
CA ILE A 14 18.14 17.19 -16.72
C ILE A 14 18.08 16.08 -15.66
N PHE A 15 19.23 15.66 -15.12
CA PHE A 15 19.27 14.68 -14.02
C PHE A 15 18.56 15.20 -12.77
N ARG A 16 18.74 16.47 -12.40
CA ARG A 16 18.00 17.09 -11.28
C ARG A 16 16.49 17.05 -11.50
N GLY A 17 16.02 17.20 -12.74
CA GLY A 17 14.61 17.03 -13.09
C GLY A 17 14.11 15.59 -12.89
N PHE A 18 14.90 14.60 -13.33
CA PHE A 18 14.56 13.18 -13.16
C PHE A 18 14.54 12.72 -11.70
N PHE A 19 15.43 13.27 -10.87
CA PHE A 19 15.52 12.93 -9.44
C PHE A 19 14.75 13.88 -8.54
N LYS A 20 13.98 14.82 -9.11
CA LYS A 20 13.13 15.70 -8.32
C LYS A 20 12.04 14.85 -7.67
N GLU A 21 11.95 14.89 -6.35
CA GLU A 21 10.87 14.21 -5.63
C GLU A 21 9.52 14.68 -6.16
N SER A 22 8.64 13.72 -6.46
CA SER A 22 7.27 14.02 -6.87
C SER A 22 6.57 14.74 -5.71
N MET A 23 6.07 15.95 -5.97
CA MET A 23 5.32 16.72 -4.98
C MET A 23 3.84 16.37 -5.09
N GLY A 24 3.20 16.06 -3.96
CA GLY A 24 1.76 15.81 -3.87
C GLY A 24 1.40 14.53 -3.12
N VAL A 25 0.14 14.12 -3.25
CA VAL A 25 -0.39 12.89 -2.65
C VAL A 25 -0.56 11.84 -3.74
N VAL A 26 0.02 10.66 -3.56
CA VAL A 26 -0.17 9.51 -4.45
C VAL A 26 -1.28 8.62 -3.88
N ILE A 27 -2.32 8.37 -4.68
CA ILE A 27 -3.41 7.45 -4.34
C ILE A 27 -3.25 6.21 -5.21
N ASN A 28 -3.03 5.06 -4.58
CA ASN A 28 -2.82 3.79 -5.27
C ASN A 28 -3.52 2.65 -4.51
N THR A 29 -3.68 1.51 -5.18
CA THR A 29 -4.11 0.27 -4.54
C THR A 29 -2.96 -0.34 -3.75
N CYS A 30 -3.26 -1.12 -2.71
CA CYS A 30 -2.22 -1.76 -1.89
C CYS A 30 -1.31 -2.73 -2.69
N HIS A 31 -1.76 -3.23 -3.84
CA HIS A 31 -0.93 -4.04 -4.73
C HIS A 31 -0.04 -3.20 -5.64
N GLY A 32 -0.47 -1.98 -5.99
CA GLY A 32 0.22 -1.08 -6.92
C GLY A 32 1.42 -0.36 -6.30
N VAL A 33 1.51 -0.28 -4.98
CA VAL A 33 2.61 0.41 -4.27
C VAL A 33 3.92 -0.39 -4.21
N LYS A 34 3.97 -1.60 -4.79
CA LYS A 34 5.16 -2.47 -4.71
C LYS A 34 6.37 -1.80 -5.33
N GLY A 35 7.45 -1.65 -4.55
CA GLY A 35 8.71 -1.06 -5.00
C GLY A 35 8.79 0.46 -4.85
N GLU A 36 7.68 1.10 -4.47
CA GLU A 36 7.66 2.52 -4.09
C GLU A 36 7.87 2.66 -2.58
N GLU A 37 8.30 3.83 -2.11
CA GLU A 37 8.40 4.16 -0.69
C GLU A 37 8.03 5.62 -0.48
N TYR A 38 7.43 5.93 0.67
CA TYR A 38 6.93 7.26 1.00
C TYR A 38 7.32 7.65 2.42
N GLU A 39 7.48 8.94 2.64
CA GLU A 39 7.72 9.48 3.98
C GLU A 39 6.58 9.14 4.95
N THR A 40 5.34 9.27 4.46
CA THR A 40 4.11 8.99 5.20
C THR A 40 3.21 8.10 4.36
N VAL A 41 2.69 7.03 4.97
CA VAL A 41 1.71 6.13 4.36
C VAL A 41 0.42 6.15 5.18
N ILE A 42 -0.70 6.34 4.50
CA ILE A 42 -2.04 6.23 5.08
C ILE A 42 -2.75 5.10 4.33
N ALA A 43 -2.93 3.96 4.99
CA ALA A 43 -3.65 2.83 4.45
C ALA A 43 -5.05 2.75 5.09
N PHE A 44 -6.08 2.86 4.26
CA PHE A 44 -7.48 2.81 4.67
C PHE A 44 -8.16 1.55 4.11
N GLY A 45 -9.32 1.18 4.65
CA GLY A 45 -9.97 -0.07 4.28
C GLY A 45 -9.30 -1.33 4.84
N MET A 46 -8.64 -1.25 5.99
CA MET A 46 -8.07 -2.41 6.72
C MET A 46 -9.16 -3.29 7.33
N LEU A 47 -9.99 -3.87 6.46
CA LEU A 47 -11.23 -4.56 6.80
C LEU A 47 -11.16 -6.04 6.40
N ASN A 48 -11.67 -6.93 7.23
CA ASN A 48 -11.82 -8.34 6.94
C ASN A 48 -12.69 -8.53 5.69
N GLY A 49 -12.16 -9.17 4.65
CA GLY A 49 -12.79 -9.26 3.34
C GLY A 49 -12.24 -8.32 2.28
N HIS A 50 -11.55 -7.25 2.70
CA HIS A 50 -10.67 -6.45 1.86
C HIS A 50 -9.24 -6.98 1.95
N ILE A 51 -8.71 -7.05 3.18
CA ILE A 51 -7.44 -7.66 3.54
C ILE A 51 -7.68 -8.51 4.80
N PRO A 52 -7.54 -9.85 4.74
CA PRO A 52 -7.43 -10.63 3.51
C PRO A 52 -8.69 -10.46 2.63
N ASN A 53 -8.56 -10.68 1.33
CA ASN A 53 -9.69 -10.56 0.41
C ASN A 53 -10.68 -11.71 0.62
N TRP A 54 -11.97 -11.50 0.36
CA TRP A 54 -12.99 -12.57 0.44
C TRP A 54 -12.62 -13.83 -0.35
N GLY A 55 -11.94 -13.70 -1.50
CA GLY A 55 -11.48 -14.84 -2.30
C GLY A 55 -10.46 -15.73 -1.57
N ASP A 56 -9.68 -15.17 -0.65
CA ASP A 56 -8.69 -15.89 0.17
C ASP A 56 -9.28 -16.37 1.52
N ILE A 57 -10.55 -16.05 1.79
CA ILE A 57 -11.27 -16.42 3.02
C ILE A 57 -12.30 -17.52 2.72
N ILE A 58 -13.17 -17.30 1.75
CA ILE A 58 -14.35 -18.13 1.50
C ILE A 58 -13.92 -19.46 0.88
N ASN A 59 -14.29 -20.57 1.52
CA ASN A 59 -13.96 -21.94 1.09
C ASN A 59 -12.45 -22.20 0.97
N GLN A 60 -11.63 -21.42 1.66
CA GLN A 60 -10.18 -21.59 1.70
C GLN A 60 -9.72 -22.08 3.08
N PRO A 61 -8.62 -22.86 3.16
CA PRO A 61 -7.97 -23.13 4.42
C PRO A 61 -7.52 -21.85 5.13
N VAL A 62 -7.60 -21.81 6.46
CA VAL A 62 -7.25 -20.64 7.30
C VAL A 62 -5.83 -20.10 7.04
N HIS A 63 -4.88 -20.98 6.67
CA HIS A 63 -3.52 -20.52 6.38
C HIS A 63 -3.44 -19.65 5.10
N VAL A 64 -4.39 -19.79 4.16
CA VAL A 64 -4.43 -18.97 2.92
C VAL A 64 -4.80 -17.53 3.25
N SER A 65 -5.83 -17.32 4.06
CA SER A 65 -6.22 -15.98 4.53
C SER A 65 -5.11 -15.34 5.37
N ASN A 66 -4.50 -16.10 6.29
CA ASN A 66 -3.42 -15.58 7.14
C ASN A 66 -2.19 -15.18 6.32
N ASN A 67 -1.82 -15.99 5.32
CA ASN A 67 -0.65 -15.72 4.46
C ASN A 67 -0.91 -14.54 3.53
N SER A 68 -2.11 -14.43 2.94
CA SER A 68 -2.46 -13.31 2.05
C SER A 68 -2.52 -11.99 2.83
N GLU A 69 -3.15 -11.99 4.00
CA GLU A 69 -3.16 -10.84 4.92
C GLU A 69 -1.74 -10.43 5.30
N SER A 70 -0.92 -11.37 5.77
CA SER A 70 0.46 -11.07 6.21
C SER A 70 1.31 -10.50 5.06
N LYS A 71 1.18 -11.05 3.85
CA LYS A 71 1.91 -10.54 2.67
C LYS A 71 1.46 -9.14 2.30
N MET A 72 0.15 -8.86 2.30
CA MET A 72 -0.37 -7.54 1.99
C MET A 72 0.02 -6.51 3.05
N MET A 73 -0.09 -6.88 4.33
CA MET A 73 0.33 -6.03 5.43
C MET A 73 1.83 -5.75 5.32
N TYR A 74 2.67 -6.76 5.10
CA TYR A 74 4.10 -6.56 4.87
C TYR A 74 4.39 -5.57 3.73
N VAL A 75 3.68 -5.69 2.59
CA VAL A 75 3.81 -4.75 1.47
C VAL A 75 3.48 -3.33 1.92
N ILE A 76 2.32 -3.09 2.55
CA ILE A 76 1.86 -1.75 2.97
C ILE A 76 2.81 -1.15 4.02
N LEU A 77 3.11 -1.91 5.07
CA LEU A 77 3.92 -1.45 6.20
C LEU A 77 5.34 -1.07 5.76
N SER A 78 5.93 -1.84 4.84
CA SER A 78 7.28 -1.58 4.32
C SER A 78 7.37 -0.36 3.40
N ARG A 79 6.25 0.31 3.07
CA ARG A 79 6.28 1.54 2.26
C ARG A 79 6.53 2.80 3.08
N ALA A 80 6.29 2.77 4.39
CA ALA A 80 6.44 3.93 5.25
C ALA A 80 7.89 4.08 5.71
N LYS A 81 8.51 5.23 5.43
CA LYS A 81 9.84 5.57 5.94
C LYS A 81 9.80 6.15 7.36
N LYS A 82 8.77 6.95 7.68
CA LYS A 82 8.64 7.60 8.99
C LYS A 82 7.27 7.42 9.62
N ASN A 83 6.20 7.81 8.94
CA ASN A 83 4.86 7.81 9.51
C ASN A 83 3.98 6.76 8.83
N LEU A 84 3.26 5.99 9.64
CA LEU A 84 2.36 4.95 9.17
C LEU A 84 1.03 5.07 9.89
N TYR A 85 -0.04 5.21 9.12
CA TYR A 85 -1.41 5.24 9.62
C TYR A 85 -2.19 4.11 8.98
N LEU A 86 -2.83 3.29 9.82
CA LEU A 86 -3.66 2.16 9.40
C LEU A 86 -5.08 2.40 9.89
N ILE A 87 -6.05 2.42 8.97
CA ILE A 87 -7.42 2.78 9.27
C ILE A 87 -8.34 1.63 8.87
N ALA A 88 -9.12 1.15 9.85
CA ALA A 88 -10.25 0.26 9.66
C ALA A 88 -11.53 1.06 9.95
N GLU A 89 -12.24 1.48 8.91
CA GLU A 89 -13.40 2.35 9.08
C GLU A 89 -14.62 1.56 9.61
N SER A 90 -15.22 2.06 10.69
CA SER A 90 -16.57 1.64 11.09
C SER A 90 -17.60 2.28 10.15
N SER A 91 -18.79 1.66 10.02
CA SER A 91 -19.94 2.06 9.15
C SER A 91 -20.00 1.50 7.73
N ARG A 92 -18.97 0.83 7.21
CA ARG A 92 -19.08 0.13 5.91
C ARG A 92 -19.84 -1.18 6.07
N GLN A 93 -20.71 -1.48 5.11
CA GLN A 93 -21.51 -2.71 5.09
C GLN A 93 -21.16 -3.60 3.90
N THR A 94 -21.20 -4.91 4.11
CA THR A 94 -21.11 -5.92 3.05
C THR A 94 -22.37 -5.91 2.17
N LYS A 95 -22.35 -6.66 1.08
CA LYS A 95 -23.55 -6.89 0.24
C LYS A 95 -24.73 -7.47 1.02
N SER A 96 -24.45 -8.23 2.09
CA SER A 96 -25.46 -8.81 2.98
C SER A 96 -25.82 -7.89 4.17
N ARG A 97 -25.46 -6.60 4.10
CA ARG A 97 -25.73 -5.57 5.12
C ARG A 97 -25.11 -5.84 6.49
N ARG A 98 -24.10 -6.71 6.57
CA ARG A 98 -23.32 -6.91 7.79
C ARG A 98 -22.23 -5.84 7.85
N PRO A 99 -21.92 -5.27 9.03
CA PRO A 99 -20.79 -4.37 9.15
C PRO A 99 -19.51 -5.11 8.79
N TYR A 100 -18.59 -4.43 8.11
CA TYR A 100 -17.23 -4.92 7.99
C TYR A 100 -16.55 -4.91 9.38
N GLU A 101 -15.73 -5.92 9.62
CA GLU A 101 -14.88 -6.02 10.80
C GLU A 101 -13.45 -5.61 10.42
N THR A 102 -12.65 -5.24 11.41
CA THR A 102 -11.21 -4.98 11.24
C THR A 102 -10.49 -6.22 10.70
N SER A 103 -9.48 -6.02 9.85
CA SER A 103 -8.51 -7.05 9.43
C SER A 103 -8.00 -7.85 10.64
N PRO A 104 -8.05 -9.20 10.65
CA PRO A 104 -7.69 -10.02 11.82
C PRO A 104 -6.31 -9.72 12.44
N LEU A 105 -5.29 -9.46 11.63
CA LEU A 105 -3.94 -9.13 12.08
C LEU A 105 -3.92 -7.76 12.76
N LEU A 106 -4.55 -6.75 12.16
CA LEU A 106 -4.67 -5.42 12.75
C LEU A 106 -5.50 -5.45 14.04
N GLN A 107 -6.57 -6.23 14.08
CA GLN A 107 -7.45 -6.38 15.25
C GLN A 107 -6.73 -6.98 16.46
N ARG A 108 -5.71 -7.81 16.24
CA ARG A 108 -4.89 -8.42 17.30
C ARG A 108 -3.72 -7.54 17.74
N TYR A 109 -3.39 -6.51 16.96
CA TYR A 109 -2.27 -5.64 17.25
C TYR A 109 -2.65 -4.64 18.33
N ILE A 110 -2.01 -4.73 19.49
CA ILE A 110 -2.18 -3.79 20.59
C ILE A 110 -1.14 -2.69 20.39
N TYR A 111 -1.60 -1.51 20.00
CA TYR A 111 -0.76 -0.32 19.86
C TYR A 111 -1.17 0.72 20.90
N THR A 112 -0.19 1.27 21.60
CA THR A 112 -0.40 2.42 22.48
C THR A 112 -0.27 3.67 21.63
N TYR A 113 -1.37 4.38 21.45
CA TYR A 113 -1.36 5.68 20.80
C TYR A 113 -0.69 6.71 21.74
N ASP A 114 0.10 7.59 21.14
CA ASP A 114 0.75 8.74 21.78
C ASP A 114 -0.17 9.96 21.90
#